data_AF-A0A918C3B3-F1
#
_entry.id   AF-A0A918C3B3-F1
#
_cell.length_a   1.000
_cell.length_b   1.000
_cell.length_c   1.000
_cell.angle_alpha   90.00
_cell.angle_beta   90.00
_cell.angle_gamma   90.00
#
_symmetry.space_group_name_H-M   'P 1'
#
loop_
_entity.id
_entity.type
_entity.pdbx_description
1 polymer ?
#
loop_
_entity_poly.entity_id
_entity_poly.type
_entity_poly.pdbx_seq_one_letter_code
_entity_poly.pdbx_strand_id
1 'polypeptide(L)'
;MPHLAYVTLQTFTVPLRAQLGTMNDRFLRPLGGKAYGRVAHLPGSRQGAGERQIAPELVRRLTVSPRSGDQVWVQEKLDGTNLSVLRLGDELVALTRAGYRAANSRRIQGRLFAVWVQTQAHRFLDVLQPGERVVGEWLLFAHGTHYVLPHEPFVVFDIMQGTQRLPLRVLTNRLSGTFILPFVHAQSAALPATVYDALTLPGHHGAATYPEGLIYRLEHGDHVECVAKWVRPNYRTGQYFQDDEAVIPNTLRPEDQALLTSLEQALSGVPVLPD
;
A
#
# COMPACT_ATOMS: atom_id res chain seq x y z
N MET A 1 -1.14 41.82 -10.04
CA MET A 1 -0.98 40.74 -11.03
C MET A 1 0.33 40.03 -10.72
N PRO A 2 0.37 38.93 -9.94
CA PRO A 2 1.61 38.20 -9.75
C PRO A 2 1.74 37.10 -10.81
N HIS A 3 2.92 37.04 -11.41
CA HIS A 3 3.35 36.06 -12.40
C HIS A 3 3.40 34.65 -11.79
N LEU A 4 2.71 33.71 -12.44
CA LEU A 4 2.88 32.27 -12.22
C LEU A 4 4.12 31.79 -12.99
N ALA A 5 5.09 31.21 -12.28
CA ALA A 5 6.19 30.49 -12.91
C ALA A 5 5.73 29.08 -13.29
N TYR A 6 5.95 28.71 -14.55
CA TYR A 6 5.70 27.37 -15.09
C TYR A 6 7.05 26.64 -15.24
N VAL A 7 7.13 25.39 -14.80
CA VAL A 7 8.21 24.47 -15.20
C VAL A 7 7.59 23.49 -16.20
N THR A 8 8.08 23.53 -17.43
CA THR A 8 7.58 22.72 -18.54
C THR A 8 8.36 21.41 -18.62
N LEU A 9 7.71 20.29 -18.28
CA LEU A 9 8.03 18.98 -18.84
C LEU A 9 6.79 18.54 -19.62
N GLN A 10 6.99 18.18 -20.88
CA GLN A 10 5.92 17.89 -21.84
C GLN A 10 5.09 16.68 -21.39
N THR A 11 3.93 16.94 -20.78
CA THR A 11 2.56 16.48 -21.11
C THR A 11 1.71 16.50 -19.84
N PHE A 12 0.52 17.12 -19.96
CA PHE A 12 -0.48 17.40 -18.93
C PHE A 12 -0.16 18.56 -17.96
N THR A 13 -0.70 19.73 -18.29
CA THR A 13 -0.83 20.87 -17.36
C THR A 13 -2.05 20.65 -16.48
N VAL A 14 -1.85 20.10 -15.28
CA VAL A 14 -2.86 20.18 -14.21
C VAL A 14 -2.69 21.55 -13.54
N PRO A 15 -3.73 22.40 -13.48
CA PRO A 15 -3.60 23.71 -12.86
C PRO A 15 -3.22 23.55 -11.38
N LEU A 16 -2.12 24.20 -10.98
CA LEU A 16 -1.69 24.33 -9.59
C LEU A 16 -2.63 25.31 -8.86
N ARG A 17 -3.86 24.91 -8.55
CA ARG A 17 -4.72 25.63 -7.60
C ARG A 17 -5.75 24.72 -6.92
N ALA A 18 -5.76 24.85 -5.59
CA ALA A 18 -6.48 24.10 -4.55
C ALA A 18 -5.79 22.75 -4.22
N GLN A 19 -5.15 22.54 -3.08
CA GLN A 19 -5.56 22.93 -1.73
C GLN A 19 -4.34 23.30 -0.86
N LEU A 20 -4.08 24.59 -0.70
CA LEU A 20 -3.75 25.09 0.64
C LEU A 20 -5.08 25.06 1.40
N GLY A 21 -5.39 23.90 1.99
CA GLY A 21 -6.56 23.78 2.84
C GLY A 21 -6.48 24.81 3.95
N THR A 22 -7.61 25.45 4.26
CA THR A 22 -7.78 26.14 5.54
C THR A 22 -7.38 25.17 6.68
N MET A 23 -7.02 25.65 7.87
CA MET A 23 -6.57 24.80 9.00
C MET A 23 -7.48 23.57 9.30
N ASN A 24 -8.74 23.57 8.82
CA ASN A 24 -9.67 22.44 8.90
C ASN A 24 -9.38 21.25 7.96
N ASP A 25 -8.68 21.43 6.84
CA ASP A 25 -8.53 20.37 5.82
C ASP A 25 -7.52 19.27 6.24
N ARG A 26 -6.63 19.58 7.20
CA ARG A 26 -5.67 18.61 7.77
C ARG A 26 -6.36 17.45 8.50
N PHE A 27 -7.54 17.70 9.06
CA PHE A 27 -8.31 16.72 9.84
C PHE A 27 -9.47 16.09 9.05
N LEU A 28 -9.69 16.54 7.81
CA LEU A 28 -10.70 15.95 6.96
C LEU A 28 -10.24 14.58 6.44
N ARG A 29 -11.13 13.60 6.57
CA ARG A 29 -10.99 12.28 5.96
C ARG A 29 -11.93 12.23 4.77
N PRO A 30 -11.43 12.28 3.52
CA PRO A 30 -12.29 12.31 2.33
C PRO A 30 -13.26 11.13 2.22
N LEU A 31 -12.90 9.97 2.79
CA LEU A 31 -13.76 8.78 2.86
C LEU A 31 -14.75 8.79 4.04
N GLY A 32 -14.74 9.81 4.90
CA GLY A 32 -15.44 9.81 6.20
C GLY A 32 -14.87 8.84 7.24
N GLY A 33 -13.81 8.09 6.89
CA GLY A 33 -13.25 7.02 7.70
C GLY A 33 -11.84 6.62 7.27
N LYS A 34 -11.40 5.45 7.74
CA LYS A 34 -10.07 4.91 7.38
C LYS A 34 -10.06 4.46 5.92
N ALA A 35 -8.95 4.70 5.21
CA ALA A 35 -8.73 4.15 3.89
C ALA A 35 -8.54 2.62 3.95
N TYR A 36 -7.91 2.10 5.02
CA TYR A 36 -7.71 0.66 5.17
C TYR A 36 -7.81 0.16 6.61
N GLY A 37 -8.59 -0.90 6.81
CA GLY A 37 -8.86 -1.52 8.10
C GLY A 37 -7.66 -2.25 8.71
N ARG A 38 -7.76 -2.63 9.98
CA ARG A 38 -6.80 -3.57 10.59
C ARG A 38 -7.08 -4.98 10.05
N VAL A 39 -6.02 -5.70 9.73
CA VAL A 39 -6.06 -7.09 9.27
C VAL A 39 -5.81 -7.98 10.49
N ALA A 40 -6.68 -8.96 10.71
CA ALA A 40 -6.58 -9.89 11.83
C ALA A 40 -5.44 -10.91 11.61
N HIS A 41 -4.93 -11.48 12.69
CA HIS A 41 -3.82 -12.43 12.64
C HIS A 41 -4.29 -13.88 12.56
N LEU A 42 -3.53 -14.69 11.83
CA LEU A 42 -3.57 -16.14 11.95
C LEU A 42 -2.84 -16.61 13.22
N PRO A 43 -3.18 -17.79 13.76
CA PRO A 43 -2.43 -18.42 14.86
C PRO A 43 -0.95 -18.59 14.54
N GLY A 44 -0.10 -18.46 15.56
CA GLY A 44 1.35 -18.52 15.44
C GLY A 44 1.99 -17.29 14.79
N SER A 45 1.21 -16.29 14.37
CA SER A 45 1.74 -15.00 13.95
C SER A 45 2.37 -14.27 15.13
N ARG A 46 3.48 -13.57 14.90
CA ARG A 46 3.93 -12.51 15.81
C ARG A 46 2.83 -11.44 15.92
N GLN A 47 2.55 -11.00 17.15
CA GLN A 47 1.49 -10.06 17.49
C GLN A 47 2.01 -8.98 18.44
N GLY A 48 1.60 -7.74 18.22
CA GLY A 48 1.73 -6.64 19.17
C GLY A 48 0.53 -6.57 20.14
N ALA A 49 0.66 -5.72 21.15
CA ALA A 49 -0.40 -5.49 22.12
C ALA A 49 -1.69 -4.97 21.45
N GLY A 50 -2.83 -5.60 21.76
CA GLY A 50 -4.15 -5.20 21.24
C GLY A 50 -4.45 -5.62 19.80
N GLU A 51 -3.59 -6.43 19.18
CA GLU A 51 -3.89 -7.08 17.90
C GLU A 51 -4.86 -8.26 18.09
N ARG A 52 -5.74 -8.47 17.11
CA ARG A 52 -6.79 -9.50 17.20
C ARG A 52 -6.46 -10.70 16.32
N GLN A 53 -6.80 -11.89 16.80
CA GLN A 53 -6.81 -13.10 15.98
C GLN A 53 -8.09 -13.19 15.16
N ILE A 54 -8.00 -13.84 14.00
CA ILE A 54 -9.16 -14.17 13.18
C ILE A 54 -9.94 -15.33 13.82
N ALA A 55 -11.25 -15.41 13.53
CA ALA A 55 -12.11 -16.47 14.09
C ALA A 55 -11.58 -17.87 13.72
N PRO A 56 -11.63 -18.86 14.64
CA PRO A 56 -11.11 -20.22 14.41
C PRO A 56 -11.66 -20.90 13.16
N GLU A 57 -12.93 -20.66 12.83
CA GLU A 57 -13.55 -21.18 11.62
C GLU A 57 -12.87 -20.65 10.34
N LEU A 58 -12.58 -19.35 10.30
CA LEU A 58 -11.89 -18.74 9.16
C LEU A 58 -10.43 -19.21 9.07
N VAL A 59 -9.76 -19.49 10.20
CA VAL A 59 -8.44 -20.13 10.19
C VAL A 59 -8.53 -21.46 9.44
N ARG A 60 -9.48 -22.34 9.81
CA ARG A 60 -9.64 -23.65 9.18
C ARG A 60 -9.88 -23.55 7.67
N ARG A 61 -10.72 -22.60 7.22
CA ARG A 61 -10.97 -22.37 5.78
C ARG A 61 -9.72 -21.89 5.04
N LEU A 62 -8.96 -20.99 5.65
CA LEU A 62 -7.75 -20.42 5.06
C LEU A 62 -6.57 -21.41 5.00
N THR A 63 -6.48 -22.36 5.92
CA THR A 63 -5.24 -23.13 6.08
C THR A 63 -5.36 -24.64 5.91
N VAL A 64 -6.55 -25.22 6.05
CA VAL A 64 -6.71 -26.69 6.06
C VAL A 64 -7.82 -27.17 5.14
N SER A 65 -9.01 -26.59 5.27
CA SER A 65 -10.25 -27.17 4.71
C SER A 65 -11.20 -26.04 4.29
N PRO A 66 -10.94 -25.43 3.12
CA PRO A 66 -11.85 -24.45 2.53
C PRO A 66 -13.20 -25.11 2.24
N ARG A 67 -14.27 -24.31 2.26
CA ARG A 67 -15.60 -24.78 1.87
C ARG A 67 -15.68 -24.91 0.34
N SER A 68 -16.69 -25.62 -0.16
CA SER A 68 -16.95 -25.64 -1.61
C SER A 68 -17.15 -24.20 -2.12
N GLY A 69 -16.47 -23.86 -3.22
CA GLY A 69 -16.51 -22.53 -3.83
C GLY A 69 -15.57 -21.49 -3.21
N ASP A 70 -14.90 -21.80 -2.10
CA ASP A 70 -13.87 -20.92 -1.54
C ASP A 70 -12.62 -20.92 -2.42
N GLN A 71 -12.07 -19.73 -2.65
CA GLN A 71 -10.75 -19.51 -3.23
C GLN A 71 -9.84 -18.91 -2.16
N VAL A 72 -8.67 -19.51 -1.97
CA VAL A 72 -7.67 -19.04 -1.01
C VAL A 72 -6.45 -18.58 -1.76
N TRP A 73 -6.01 -17.36 -1.47
CA TRP A 73 -4.78 -16.79 -2.02
C TRP A 73 -3.83 -16.47 -0.87
N VAL A 74 -2.59 -16.93 -0.99
CA VAL A 74 -1.52 -16.63 -0.04
C VAL A 74 -0.50 -15.76 -0.74
N GLN A 75 -0.41 -14.50 -0.32
CA GLN A 75 0.42 -13.47 -0.90
C GLN A 75 1.59 -13.12 0.03
N GLU A 76 2.69 -12.63 -0.54
CA GLU A 76 3.77 -12.02 0.25
C GLU A 76 3.22 -10.84 1.08
N LYS A 77 3.54 -10.80 2.38
CA LYS A 77 3.30 -9.59 3.19
C LYS A 77 4.47 -8.64 3.02
N LEU A 78 4.20 -7.54 2.35
CA LEU A 78 5.14 -6.44 2.18
C LEU A 78 5.18 -5.55 3.42
N ASP A 79 6.34 -4.91 3.61
CA ASP A 79 6.68 -4.14 4.79
C ASP A 79 7.12 -2.71 4.41
N GLY A 80 6.14 -1.81 4.35
CA GLY A 80 6.37 -0.40 4.09
C GLY A 80 5.24 0.45 4.65
N THR A 81 4.87 1.50 3.92
CA THR A 81 3.79 2.39 4.33
C THR A 81 2.51 2.11 3.56
N ASN A 82 1.47 1.69 4.28
CA ASN A 82 0.12 1.54 3.75
C ASN A 82 -0.48 2.91 3.34
N LEU A 83 -0.66 3.11 2.03
CA LEU A 83 -1.21 4.33 1.44
C LEU A 83 -2.30 3.97 0.43
N SER A 84 -3.08 4.97 0.03
CA SER A 84 -4.19 4.77 -0.90
C SER A 84 -4.37 5.95 -1.83
N VAL A 85 -4.99 5.72 -2.98
CA VAL A 85 -5.41 6.77 -3.91
C VAL A 85 -6.90 6.61 -4.16
N LEU A 86 -7.67 7.61 -3.74
CA LEU A 86 -9.12 7.68 -3.95
C LEU A 86 -9.40 8.50 -5.22
N ARG A 87 -10.28 8.00 -6.08
CA ARG A 87 -10.87 8.80 -7.15
C ARG A 87 -12.18 9.43 -6.68
N LEU A 88 -12.22 10.76 -6.56
CA LEU A 88 -13.40 11.53 -6.16
C LEU A 88 -13.89 12.35 -7.37
N GLY A 89 -14.77 11.76 -8.17
CA GLY A 89 -15.10 12.31 -9.50
C GLY A 89 -13.87 12.29 -10.41
N ASP A 90 -13.37 13.48 -10.75
CA ASP A 90 -12.17 13.67 -11.57
C ASP A 90 -10.92 14.02 -10.75
N GLU A 91 -11.04 14.19 -9.41
CA GLU A 91 -9.89 14.40 -8.52
C GLU A 91 -9.31 13.07 -8.06
N LEU A 92 -7.98 12.97 -8.03
CA LEU A 92 -7.27 11.91 -7.30
C LEU A 92 -6.78 12.45 -5.96
N VAL A 93 -7.08 11.71 -4.90
CA VAL A 93 -6.71 12.07 -3.54
C VAL A 93 -5.83 10.98 -2.94
N ALA A 94 -4.55 11.29 -2.73
CA ALA A 94 -3.63 10.44 -1.99
C ALA A 94 -3.99 10.45 -0.50
N LEU A 95 -4.07 9.28 0.13
CA LEU A 95 -4.51 9.09 1.51
C LEU A 95 -3.51 8.25 2.30
N THR A 96 -3.34 8.62 3.56
CA THR A 96 -2.80 7.72 4.59
C THR A 96 -3.77 6.59 4.87
N ARG A 97 -3.30 5.49 5.44
CA ARG A 97 -4.17 4.40 5.97
C ARG A 97 -5.33 4.90 6.82
N ALA A 98 -5.09 5.91 7.66
CA ALA A 98 -6.09 6.48 8.56
C ALA A 98 -7.17 7.30 7.83
N GLY A 99 -6.99 7.55 6.54
CA GLY A 99 -7.92 8.25 5.66
C GLY A 99 -7.67 9.74 5.52
N TYR A 100 -6.60 10.28 6.12
CA TYR A 100 -6.21 11.68 5.95
C TYR A 100 -5.43 11.88 4.65
N ARG A 101 -5.53 13.06 4.04
CA ARG A 101 -4.73 13.45 2.85
C ARG A 101 -3.24 13.23 3.12
N ALA A 102 -2.57 12.48 2.25
CA ALA A 102 -1.17 12.11 2.41
C ALA A 102 -0.22 13.32 2.32
N ALA A 103 -0.60 14.35 1.54
CA ALA A 103 0.11 15.63 1.47
C ALA A 103 0.24 16.33 2.85
N ASN A 104 -0.70 16.06 3.75
CA ASN A 104 -0.75 16.63 5.10
C ASN A 104 -0.12 15.71 6.16
N SER A 105 0.47 14.59 5.74
CA SER A 105 1.14 13.63 6.62
C SER A 105 2.29 14.31 7.35
N ARG A 106 2.42 14.05 8.66
CA ARG A 106 3.63 14.39 9.44
C ARG A 106 4.85 13.63 8.94
N ARG A 107 4.63 12.41 8.44
CA ARG A 107 5.68 11.57 7.90
C ARG A 107 6.03 11.92 6.46
N ILE A 108 7.33 11.98 6.15
CA ILE A 108 7.84 12.37 4.83
C ILE A 108 7.36 11.40 3.74
N GLN A 109 7.28 10.11 4.06
CA GLN A 109 6.79 9.09 3.12
C GLN A 109 5.40 9.40 2.57
N GLY A 110 4.47 9.88 3.41
CA GLY A 110 3.13 10.26 2.97
C GLY A 110 3.15 11.46 2.03
N ARG A 111 4.01 12.45 2.30
CA ARG A 111 4.15 13.64 1.44
C ARG A 111 4.79 13.29 0.10
N LEU A 112 5.85 12.47 0.11
CA LEU A 112 6.50 11.97 -1.11
C LEU A 112 5.51 11.18 -1.98
N PHE A 113 4.70 10.32 -1.35
CA PHE A 113 3.65 9.59 -2.07
C PHE A 113 2.62 10.52 -2.70
N ALA A 114 2.20 11.60 -2.02
CA ALA A 114 1.26 12.55 -2.59
C ALA A 114 1.80 13.23 -3.86
N VAL A 115 3.08 13.60 -3.87
CA VAL A 115 3.74 14.13 -5.08
C VAL A 115 3.84 13.06 -6.16
N TRP A 116 4.22 11.83 -5.80
CA TRP A 116 4.30 10.71 -6.75
C TRP A 116 2.96 10.41 -7.42
N VAL A 117 1.85 10.41 -6.67
CA VAL A 117 0.50 10.19 -7.23
C VAL A 117 0.16 11.24 -8.30
N GLN A 118 0.60 12.48 -8.16
CA GLN A 118 0.39 13.52 -9.17
C GLN A 118 1.12 13.19 -10.47
N THR A 119 2.36 12.69 -10.40
CA THR A 119 3.13 12.30 -11.60
C THR A 119 2.57 11.04 -12.27
N GLN A 120 1.85 10.20 -11.51
CA GLN A 120 1.23 8.96 -11.98
C GLN A 120 -0.29 9.07 -12.19
N ALA A 121 -0.85 10.27 -12.24
CA ALA A 121 -2.30 10.49 -12.22
C ALA A 121 -3.05 9.71 -13.32
N HIS A 122 -2.51 9.67 -14.53
CA HIS A 122 -3.11 8.94 -15.65
C HIS A 122 -3.32 7.45 -15.34
N ARG A 123 -2.30 6.77 -14.78
CA ARG A 123 -2.36 5.34 -14.42
C ARG A 123 -3.47 5.04 -13.41
N PHE A 124 -3.68 5.95 -12.46
CA PHE A 124 -4.75 5.80 -11.47
C PHE A 124 -6.13 6.06 -12.08
N LEU A 125 -6.28 7.06 -12.96
CA LEU A 125 -7.53 7.34 -13.64
C LEU A 125 -7.95 6.23 -14.60
N ASP A 126 -6.98 5.53 -15.20
CA ASP A 126 -7.21 4.41 -16.10
C ASP A 126 -7.79 3.18 -15.37
N VAL A 127 -7.42 2.97 -14.10
CA VAL A 127 -7.83 1.76 -13.34
C VAL A 127 -8.95 2.01 -12.32
N LEU A 128 -9.13 3.24 -11.85
CA LEU A 128 -10.14 3.57 -10.82
C LEU A 128 -11.43 4.10 -11.44
N GLN A 129 -12.55 3.62 -10.94
CA GLN A 129 -13.85 4.27 -11.13
C GLN A 129 -14.09 5.34 -10.05
N PRO A 130 -14.94 6.34 -10.31
CA PRO A 130 -15.33 7.31 -9.28
C PRO A 130 -15.87 6.63 -8.02
N GLY A 131 -15.34 7.01 -6.85
CA GLY A 131 -15.69 6.43 -5.54
C GLY A 131 -14.85 5.21 -5.15
N GLU A 132 -14.04 4.67 -6.06
CA GLU A 132 -13.07 3.62 -5.74
C GLU A 132 -11.76 4.20 -5.20
N ARG A 133 -11.06 3.39 -4.42
CA ARG A 133 -9.67 3.64 -4.05
C ARG A 133 -8.78 2.44 -4.33
N VAL A 134 -7.59 2.70 -4.85
CA VAL A 134 -6.49 1.75 -4.82
C VAL A 134 -5.86 1.81 -3.42
N VAL A 135 -5.48 0.66 -2.88
CA VAL A 135 -4.71 0.53 -1.65
C VAL A 135 -3.45 -0.27 -1.95
N GLY A 136 -2.31 0.24 -1.50
CA GLY A 136 -1.02 -0.39 -1.73
C GLY A 136 -0.03 -0.13 -0.62
N GLU A 137 1.10 -0.82 -0.74
CA GLU A 137 2.25 -0.66 0.13
C GLU A 137 3.31 0.17 -0.59
N TRP A 138 3.70 1.28 0.02
CA TRP A 138 4.76 2.16 -0.45
C TRP A 138 6.09 1.71 0.17
N LEU A 139 6.96 1.14 -0.66
CA LEU A 139 8.23 0.53 -0.30
C LEU A 139 9.42 1.46 -0.53
N LEU A 140 9.22 2.77 -0.44
CA LEU A 140 10.31 3.71 -0.66
C LEU A 140 11.38 3.64 0.43
N PHE A 141 10.96 3.43 1.68
CA PHE A 141 11.85 3.28 2.83
C PHE A 141 11.69 1.90 3.48
N ALA A 142 12.80 1.34 3.94
CA ALA A 142 12.85 0.11 4.69
C ALA A 142 12.23 0.32 6.07
N HIS A 143 11.37 -0.60 6.48
CA HIS A 143 10.75 -0.59 7.80
C HIS A 143 11.43 -1.59 8.74
N GLY A 144 11.12 -2.87 8.60
CA GLY A 144 11.85 -4.00 9.17
C GLY A 144 12.51 -4.89 8.11
N THR A 145 12.07 -4.78 6.86
CA THR A 145 12.64 -5.46 5.69
C THR A 145 13.30 -4.44 4.77
N HIS A 146 14.54 -4.72 4.36
CA HIS A 146 15.21 -3.97 3.29
C HIS A 146 14.96 -4.64 1.94
N TYR A 147 14.69 -3.83 0.93
CA TYR A 147 14.37 -4.27 -0.42
C TYR A 147 15.37 -3.72 -1.45
N VAL A 148 15.68 -4.56 -2.44
CA VAL A 148 16.32 -4.19 -3.71
C VAL A 148 15.26 -4.33 -4.80
N LEU A 149 14.50 -3.26 -5.01
CA LEU A 149 13.26 -3.31 -5.77
C LEU A 149 13.53 -3.57 -7.26
N PRO A 150 13.01 -4.67 -7.84
CA PRO A 150 13.11 -4.93 -9.27
C PRO A 150 12.04 -4.18 -10.09
N HIS A 151 11.21 -3.40 -9.41
CA HIS A 151 10.07 -2.66 -9.95
C HIS A 151 9.89 -1.35 -9.17
N GLU A 152 8.86 -0.57 -9.51
CA GLU A 152 8.54 0.69 -8.83
C GLU A 152 8.22 0.50 -7.33
N PRO A 153 8.33 1.53 -6.48
CA PRO A 153 8.14 1.40 -5.04
C PRO A 153 6.68 1.21 -4.57
N PHE A 154 5.67 1.31 -5.43
CA PHE A 154 4.28 1.11 -5.02
C PHE A 154 3.74 -0.24 -5.46
N VAL A 155 3.32 -1.08 -4.50
CA VAL A 155 2.72 -2.39 -4.77
C VAL A 155 1.26 -2.38 -4.34
N VAL A 156 0.34 -2.53 -5.29
CA VAL A 156 -1.11 -2.47 -5.08
C VAL A 156 -1.65 -3.83 -4.67
N PHE A 157 -2.38 -3.88 -3.55
CA PHE A 157 -2.96 -5.15 -3.06
C PHE A 157 -4.49 -5.14 -2.99
N ASP A 158 -5.15 -3.99 -3.17
CA ASP A 158 -6.62 -3.92 -3.28
C ASP A 158 -7.09 -2.72 -4.12
N ILE A 159 -8.25 -2.90 -4.77
CA ILE A 159 -9.18 -1.81 -5.11
C ILE A 159 -10.41 -2.00 -4.23
N MET A 160 -10.88 -0.91 -3.63
CA MET A 160 -11.98 -0.92 -2.68
C MET A 160 -13.02 0.17 -2.98
N GLN A 161 -14.30 -0.17 -2.84
CA GLN A 161 -15.41 0.77 -2.77
C GLN A 161 -16.13 0.58 -1.44
N GLY A 162 -16.23 1.64 -0.63
CA GLY A 162 -16.65 1.50 0.77
C GLY A 162 -15.77 0.50 1.52
N THR A 163 -16.38 -0.54 2.08
CA THR A 163 -15.69 -1.64 2.79
C THR A 163 -15.38 -2.85 1.90
N GLN A 164 -15.95 -2.92 0.71
CA GLN A 164 -15.80 -4.03 -0.22
C GLN A 164 -14.46 -3.96 -0.96
N ARG A 165 -13.96 -5.12 -1.36
CA ARG A 165 -12.70 -5.32 -2.09
C ARG A 165 -13.00 -6.09 -3.36
N LEU A 166 -12.28 -5.78 -4.44
CA LEU A 166 -12.31 -6.64 -5.61
C LEU A 166 -11.67 -8.00 -5.29
N PRO A 167 -12.25 -9.11 -5.78
CA PRO A 167 -11.56 -10.40 -5.82
C PRO A 167 -10.23 -10.31 -6.57
N LEU A 168 -9.25 -11.10 -6.19
CA LEU A 168 -7.87 -11.00 -6.65
C LEU A 168 -7.78 -11.18 -8.17
N ARG A 169 -8.55 -12.10 -8.75
CA ARG A 169 -8.60 -12.27 -10.22
C ARG A 169 -9.09 -11.01 -10.93
N VAL A 170 -10.12 -10.36 -10.40
CA VAL A 170 -10.67 -9.11 -10.97
C VAL A 170 -9.67 -7.97 -10.80
N LEU A 171 -9.04 -7.89 -9.62
CA LEU A 171 -7.98 -6.93 -9.32
C LEU A 171 -6.80 -7.08 -10.28
N THR A 172 -6.27 -8.30 -10.44
CA THR A 172 -5.16 -8.60 -11.34
C THR A 172 -5.48 -8.20 -12.77
N ASN A 173 -6.68 -8.53 -13.27
CA ASN A 173 -7.09 -8.13 -14.62
C ASN A 173 -7.18 -6.60 -14.77
N ARG A 174 -7.75 -5.91 -13.77
CA ARG A 174 -7.92 -4.44 -13.80
C ARG A 174 -6.59 -3.69 -13.71
N LEU A 175 -5.58 -4.27 -13.04
CA LEU A 175 -4.26 -3.65 -12.86
C LEU A 175 -3.20 -4.15 -13.85
N SER A 176 -3.54 -5.12 -14.71
CA SER A 176 -2.61 -5.80 -15.60
C SER A 176 -1.84 -4.81 -16.47
N GLY A 177 -0.52 -4.81 -16.34
CA GLY A 177 0.37 -3.90 -17.08
C GLY A 177 0.43 -2.47 -16.53
N THR A 178 -0.39 -2.13 -15.54
CA THR A 178 -0.42 -0.78 -14.94
C THR A 178 0.26 -0.74 -13.58
N PHE A 179 0.01 -1.69 -12.68
CA PHE A 179 0.59 -1.69 -11.32
C PHE A 179 1.07 -3.08 -10.92
N ILE A 180 2.07 -3.12 -10.04
CA ILE A 180 2.59 -4.36 -9.46
C ILE A 180 1.66 -4.83 -8.33
N LEU A 181 1.41 -6.13 -8.26
CA LEU A 181 0.68 -6.78 -7.17
C LEU A 181 1.62 -7.63 -6.31
N PRO A 182 1.29 -7.90 -5.03
CA PRO A 182 2.03 -8.86 -4.22
C PRO A 182 2.06 -10.24 -4.88
N PHE A 183 3.23 -10.87 -4.88
CA PHE A 183 3.41 -12.21 -5.40
C PHE A 183 2.54 -13.22 -4.66
N VAL A 184 1.93 -14.15 -5.41
CA VAL A 184 1.05 -15.20 -4.90
C VAL A 184 1.86 -16.49 -4.74
N HIS A 185 2.16 -16.87 -3.49
CA HIS A 185 2.89 -18.09 -3.17
C HIS A 185 2.03 -19.35 -3.18
N ALA A 186 0.72 -19.22 -2.92
CA ALA A 186 -0.21 -20.34 -3.01
C ALA A 186 -1.61 -19.89 -3.44
N GLN A 187 -2.31 -20.75 -4.19
CA GLN A 187 -3.69 -20.56 -4.66
C GLN A 187 -4.65 -21.58 -4.04
N SER A 188 -4.30 -22.06 -2.84
CA SER A 188 -5.07 -23.04 -2.08
C SER A 188 -4.86 -22.81 -0.58
N ALA A 189 -5.70 -23.42 0.24
CA ALA A 189 -5.49 -23.43 1.67
C ALA A 189 -4.14 -24.09 2.00
N ALA A 190 -3.37 -23.45 2.88
CA ALA A 190 -2.06 -23.91 3.27
C ALA A 190 -1.70 -23.41 4.68
N LEU A 191 -0.85 -24.14 5.38
CA LEU A 191 -0.32 -23.70 6.66
C LEU A 191 0.74 -22.60 6.44
N PRO A 192 0.74 -21.52 7.26
CA PRO A 192 1.73 -20.45 7.12
C PRO A 192 3.17 -20.91 7.13
N ALA A 193 3.54 -21.84 8.04
CA ALA A 193 4.90 -22.38 8.11
C ALA A 193 5.31 -23.05 6.78
N THR A 194 4.44 -23.89 6.22
CA THR A 194 4.71 -24.58 4.94
C THR A 194 4.95 -23.62 3.79
N VAL A 195 4.12 -22.58 3.66
CA VAL A 195 4.30 -21.57 2.60
C VAL A 195 5.54 -20.73 2.85
N TYR A 196 5.78 -20.35 4.11
CA TYR A 196 6.88 -19.48 4.48
C TYR A 196 8.26 -20.17 4.35
N ASP A 197 8.36 -21.45 4.68
CA ASP A 197 9.58 -22.24 4.54
C ASP A 197 9.96 -22.48 3.07
N ALA A 198 8.99 -22.36 2.14
CA ALA A 198 9.21 -22.48 0.71
C ALA A 198 9.62 -21.15 0.03
N LEU A 199 9.70 -20.05 0.77
CA LEU A 199 10.09 -18.74 0.22
C LEU A 199 11.56 -18.73 -0.18
N THR A 200 11.84 -18.15 -1.34
CA THR A 200 13.20 -18.00 -1.87
C THR A 200 13.73 -16.58 -1.66
N LEU A 201 15.06 -16.45 -1.67
CA LEU A 201 15.75 -15.16 -1.68
C LEU A 201 16.51 -14.92 -2.99
N PRO A 202 16.56 -13.68 -3.51
CA PRO A 202 15.76 -12.53 -3.04
C PRO A 202 14.26 -12.80 -3.18
N GLY A 203 13.45 -12.17 -2.32
CA GLY A 203 11.99 -12.25 -2.44
C GLY A 203 11.50 -11.72 -3.79
N HIS A 204 10.26 -12.00 -4.19
CA HIS A 204 9.75 -11.59 -5.49
C HIS A 204 9.68 -10.07 -5.66
N HIS A 205 9.58 -9.34 -4.55
CA HIS A 205 9.65 -7.88 -4.49
C HIS A 205 11.04 -7.37 -4.10
N GLY A 206 12.08 -8.21 -4.19
CA GLY A 206 13.45 -7.82 -3.91
C GLY A 206 13.83 -7.82 -2.43
N ALA A 207 13.07 -8.48 -1.57
CA ALA A 207 13.41 -8.57 -0.15
C ALA A 207 14.81 -9.18 0.01
N ALA A 208 15.73 -8.41 0.62
CA ALA A 208 17.13 -8.81 0.83
C ALA A 208 17.29 -9.79 2.00
N THR A 209 16.31 -9.79 2.90
CA THR A 209 16.10 -10.83 3.90
C THR A 209 14.76 -11.48 3.64
N TYR A 210 14.40 -12.51 4.41
CA TYR A 210 13.07 -13.10 4.27
C TYR A 210 11.97 -12.02 4.40
N PRO A 211 10.81 -12.17 3.73
CA PRO A 211 9.70 -11.24 3.87
C PRO A 211 9.15 -11.17 5.31
N GLU A 212 8.40 -10.11 5.64
CA GLU A 212 7.79 -9.96 6.98
C GLU A 212 6.87 -11.14 7.32
N GLY A 213 6.17 -11.65 6.32
CA GLY A 213 5.25 -12.76 6.49
C GLY A 213 4.35 -12.95 5.27
N LEU A 214 3.11 -13.37 5.51
CA LEU A 214 2.13 -13.73 4.50
C LEU A 214 0.79 -13.02 4.74
N ILE A 215 0.09 -12.69 3.66
CA ILE A 215 -1.30 -12.27 3.64
C ILE A 215 -2.14 -13.40 3.06
N TYR A 216 -3.15 -13.82 3.80
CA TYR A 216 -4.15 -14.80 3.38
C TYR A 216 -5.41 -14.06 2.99
N ARG A 217 -5.91 -14.33 1.80
CA ARG A 217 -7.19 -13.82 1.29
C ARG A 217 -8.13 -14.98 1.04
N LEU A 218 -9.32 -14.90 1.61
CA LEU A 218 -10.42 -15.81 1.37
C LEU A 218 -11.45 -15.12 0.48
N GLU A 219 -11.82 -15.76 -0.61
CA GLU A 219 -12.84 -15.30 -1.54
C GLU A 219 -13.87 -16.39 -1.74
N HIS A 220 -15.09 -16.02 -2.02
CA HIS A 220 -16.15 -16.95 -2.36
C HIS A 220 -17.11 -16.25 -3.31
N GLY A 221 -17.37 -16.85 -4.48
CA GLY A 221 -18.03 -16.14 -5.57
C GLY A 221 -17.25 -14.88 -5.99
N ASP A 222 -17.92 -13.72 -5.99
CA ASP A 222 -17.40 -12.41 -6.38
C ASP A 222 -17.03 -11.51 -5.19
N HIS A 223 -16.95 -12.08 -3.97
CA HIS A 223 -16.67 -11.32 -2.77
C HIS A 223 -15.42 -11.80 -2.03
N VAL A 224 -14.70 -10.84 -1.43
CA VAL A 224 -13.62 -11.11 -0.47
C VAL A 224 -14.23 -11.26 0.92
N GLU A 225 -14.26 -12.50 1.41
CA GLU A 225 -14.81 -12.86 2.73
C GLU A 225 -13.97 -12.29 3.86
N CYS A 226 -12.65 -12.53 3.79
CA CYS A 226 -11.74 -12.04 4.80
C CYS A 226 -10.31 -11.93 4.28
N VAL A 227 -9.53 -11.10 4.96
CA VAL A 227 -8.08 -11.04 4.82
C VAL A 227 -7.48 -11.26 6.21
N ALA A 228 -6.48 -12.12 6.30
CA ALA A 228 -5.71 -12.39 7.50
C ALA A 228 -4.22 -12.23 7.23
N LYS A 229 -3.43 -11.93 8.26
CA LYS A 229 -1.99 -11.85 8.17
C LYS A 229 -1.33 -12.88 9.07
N TRP A 230 -0.19 -13.40 8.63
CA TRP A 230 0.75 -14.11 9.48
C TRP A 230 2.10 -13.41 9.37
N VAL A 231 2.63 -12.96 10.50
CA VAL A 231 3.93 -12.30 10.61
C VAL A 231 4.89 -13.28 11.26
N ARG A 232 6.09 -13.45 10.70
CA ARG A 232 7.06 -14.43 11.24
C ARG A 232 7.45 -14.09 12.70
N PRO A 233 7.78 -15.10 13.53
CA PRO A 233 8.12 -14.87 14.94
C PRO A 233 9.23 -13.84 15.19
N ASN A 234 10.29 -13.89 14.37
CA ASN A 234 11.51 -13.10 14.59
C ASN A 234 11.51 -11.73 13.88
N TYR A 235 10.40 -11.30 13.27
CA TYR A 235 10.34 -10.00 12.59
C TYR A 235 10.47 -8.84 13.58
N ARG A 236 11.30 -7.84 13.29
CA ARG A 236 11.50 -6.68 14.17
C ARG A 236 10.77 -5.47 13.58
N THR A 237 9.63 -5.14 14.18
CA THR A 237 8.84 -3.96 13.81
C THR A 237 9.65 -2.68 13.99
N GLY A 238 9.71 -1.85 12.96
CA GLY A 238 10.37 -0.54 13.02
C GLY A 238 11.88 -0.60 13.23
N GLN A 239 12.53 -1.69 12.83
CA GLN A 239 13.99 -1.87 12.98
C GLN A 239 14.79 -0.70 12.39
N TYR A 240 14.27 -0.06 11.34
CA TYR A 240 14.92 1.04 10.62
C TYR A 240 14.20 2.38 10.83
N PHE A 241 13.50 2.54 11.95
CA PHE A 241 12.88 3.80 12.35
C PHE A 241 13.78 4.59 13.32
N GLN A 242 13.76 5.91 13.17
CA GLN A 242 14.26 6.88 14.15
C GLN A 242 13.19 7.96 14.31
N ASP A 243 12.86 8.31 15.56
CA ASP A 243 11.85 9.33 15.89
C ASP A 243 10.52 9.17 15.10
N ASP A 244 9.99 7.94 15.06
CA ASP A 244 8.74 7.56 14.36
C ASP A 244 8.73 7.73 12.82
N GLU A 245 9.90 7.91 12.20
CA GLU A 245 10.10 7.97 10.76
C GLU A 245 11.06 6.87 10.27
N ALA A 246 10.78 6.27 9.11
CA ALA A 246 11.72 5.35 8.49
C ALA A 246 12.86 6.15 7.85
N VAL A 247 14.11 5.80 8.18
CA VAL A 247 15.28 6.61 7.80
C VAL A 247 16.17 5.97 6.74
N ILE A 248 15.91 4.71 6.38
CA ILE A 248 16.72 3.98 5.40
C ILE A 248 15.90 3.84 4.11
N PRO A 249 16.27 4.50 3.00
CA PRO A 249 15.63 4.25 1.71
C PRO A 249 15.94 2.83 1.23
N ASN A 250 14.97 2.18 0.58
CA ASN A 250 15.24 0.92 -0.12
C ASN A 250 16.07 1.18 -1.38
N THR A 251 16.74 0.15 -1.89
CA THR A 251 17.47 0.26 -3.16
C THR A 251 16.48 0.27 -4.31
N LEU A 252 16.41 1.42 -5.00
CA LEU A 252 15.51 1.64 -6.14
C LEU A 252 16.20 1.33 -7.46
N ARG A 253 15.41 1.12 -8.53
CA ARG A 253 15.94 1.10 -9.90
C ARG A 253 16.52 2.49 -10.25
N PRO A 254 17.49 2.59 -11.18
CA PRO A 254 18.08 3.88 -11.55
C PRO A 254 17.05 4.95 -11.94
N GLU A 255 16.02 4.58 -12.70
CA GLU A 255 14.93 5.48 -13.09
C GLU A 255 14.09 5.96 -11.90
N ASP A 256 13.89 5.11 -10.89
CA ASP A 256 13.13 5.43 -9.68
C ASP A 256 13.98 6.25 -8.68
N GLN A 257 15.32 6.13 -8.74
CA GLN A 257 16.22 6.96 -7.94
C GLN A 257 16.18 8.42 -8.39
N ALA A 258 16.17 8.67 -9.71
CA ALA A 258 15.99 10.00 -10.26
C ALA A 258 14.61 10.60 -9.90
N LEU A 259 13.57 9.75 -9.90
CA LEU A 259 12.25 10.10 -9.40
C LEU A 259 12.31 10.51 -7.92
N LEU A 260 12.95 9.73 -7.04
CA LEU A 260 13.08 10.09 -5.62
C LEU A 260 13.71 11.48 -5.44
N THR A 261 14.84 11.75 -6.11
CA THR A 261 15.48 13.07 -6.07
C THR A 261 14.54 14.19 -6.54
N SER A 262 13.77 13.93 -7.60
CA SER A 262 12.78 14.89 -8.11
C SER A 262 11.63 15.14 -7.11
N LEU A 263 11.16 14.08 -6.42
CA LEU A 263 10.13 14.17 -5.39
C LEU A 263 10.61 14.97 -4.17
N GLU A 264 11.86 14.76 -3.73
CA GLU A 264 12.47 15.51 -2.62
C GLU A 264 12.64 16.99 -2.95
N GLN A 265 13.08 17.31 -4.16
CA GLN A 265 13.16 18.69 -4.65
C GLN A 265 11.78 19.35 -4.69
N ALA A 266 10.77 18.64 -5.21
CA ALA A 266 9.39 19.12 -5.24
C ALA A 266 8.88 19.42 -3.83
N LEU A 267 9.19 18.59 -2.84
CA LEU A 267 8.82 18.82 -1.44
C LEU A 267 9.58 19.99 -0.80
N SER A 268 10.84 20.22 -1.17
CA SER A 268 11.62 21.35 -0.67
C SER A 268 11.03 22.70 -1.09
N GLY A 269 10.26 22.72 -2.19
CA GLY A 269 9.49 23.88 -2.64
C GLY A 269 8.09 24.01 -2.01
N VAL A 270 7.64 23.03 -1.22
CA VAL A 270 6.34 23.05 -0.55
C VAL A 270 6.52 23.53 0.90
N PRO A 271 5.83 24.60 1.34
CA PRO A 271 5.91 25.07 2.72
C PRO A 271 5.54 23.95 3.69
N VAL A 272 6.44 23.65 4.65
CA VAL A 272 6.14 22.71 5.73
C VAL A 272 5.07 23.36 6.61
N LEU A 273 3.89 22.74 6.68
CA LEU A 273 2.86 23.18 7.61
C LEU A 273 3.37 22.98 9.05
N PRO A 274 3.23 23.99 9.93
CA PRO A 274 3.61 23.85 11.33
C PRO A 274 2.83 22.72 12.01
N ASP A 275 3.48 22.08 13.00
CA ASP A 275 3.04 20.84 13.64
C ASP A 275 1.65 20.86 14.29
#